data_AF-X1S2Q9-F1
#
_entry.id   AF-X1S2Q9-F1
#
_cell.length_a   1.000
_cell.length_b   1.000
_cell.length_c   1.000
_cell.angle_alpha   90.00
_cell.angle_beta   90.00
_cell.angle_gamma   90.00
#
_symmetry.space_group_name_H-M   'P 1'
#
loop_
_entity.id
_entity.type
_entity.pdbx_description
1 polymer ?
#
loop_
_entity_poly.entity_id
_entity_poly.type
_entity_poly.pdbx_seq_one_letter_code
_entity_poly.pdbx_strand_id
1 'polypeptide(L)'
;ITPKQLLGGRSIIKNKSEIKKICLLEISNKSELLKINTEQAISKLMIINRKLLPYFMERTILAASYMDDSFNLHNLMQKEEMILRSFVKKADCYILRDNPLTSFRYKKHLKSIINE
;
A
#
# COMPACT_ATOMS: atom_id res chain seq x y z
N ILE A 1 1.48 -6.15 -21.16
CA ILE A 1 1.94 -4.74 -21.22
C ILE A 1 2.94 -4.54 -20.12
N THR A 2 4.22 -4.39 -20.45
CA THR A 2 5.28 -4.23 -19.45
C THR A 2 5.25 -2.81 -18.87
N PRO A 3 5.70 -2.58 -17.62
CA PRO A 3 5.78 -1.23 -17.03
C PRO A 3 6.47 -0.20 -17.93
N LYS A 4 7.45 -0.64 -18.74
CA LYS A 4 8.12 0.16 -19.78
C LYS A 4 7.18 0.75 -20.83
N GLN A 5 6.11 0.05 -21.21
CA GLN A 5 5.16 0.52 -22.22
C GLN A 5 4.18 1.58 -21.68
N LEU A 6 4.01 1.65 -20.36
CA LEU A 6 3.15 2.64 -19.69
C LEU A 6 3.85 3.99 -19.48
N LEU A 7 5.17 4.02 -19.42
CA LEU A 7 5.95 5.19 -18.99
C LEU A 7 6.53 6.05 -20.13
N GLY A 8 6.26 5.72 -21.40
CA GLY A 8 6.85 6.41 -22.55
C GLY A 8 8.37 6.17 -22.64
N GLY A 9 8.90 6.14 -23.87
CA GLY A 9 10.32 5.84 -24.12
C GLY A 9 11.29 6.70 -23.30
N ARG A 10 12.38 6.07 -22.83
CA ARG A 10 13.51 6.68 -22.11
C ARG A 10 13.10 7.69 -21.02
N SER A 11 12.29 7.26 -20.06
CA SER A 11 12.12 8.00 -18.82
C SER A 11 13.49 8.12 -18.13
N ILE A 12 13.97 9.36 -17.95
CA ILE A 12 15.09 9.66 -17.06
C ILE A 12 14.64 9.22 -15.66
N ILE A 13 15.09 8.04 -15.23
CA ILE A 13 14.77 7.52 -13.90
C ILE A 13 15.47 8.44 -12.91
N LYS A 14 14.69 9.22 -12.17
CA LYS A 14 15.23 10.08 -11.11
C LYS A 14 15.73 9.19 -9.96
N ASN A 15 16.90 9.50 -9.41
CA ASN A 15 17.45 8.81 -8.24
C ASN A 15 16.58 8.98 -6.98
N LYS A 16 15.71 10.00 -6.97
CA LYS A 16 14.73 10.26 -5.91
C LYS A 16 13.41 10.71 -6.53
N SER A 17 12.31 10.22 -5.99
CA SER A 17 10.96 10.69 -6.30
C SER A 17 10.17 10.87 -5.02
N GLU A 18 9.39 11.93 -4.97
CA GLU A 18 8.36 12.07 -3.95
C GLU A 18 7.14 11.22 -4.34
N ILE A 19 6.48 10.65 -3.34
CA ILE A 19 5.27 9.85 -3.52
C ILE A 19 4.09 10.80 -3.44
N LYS A 20 3.53 11.11 -4.61
CA LYS A 20 2.36 12.00 -4.70
C LYS A 20 1.04 11.28 -4.53
N LYS A 21 0.95 10.02 -4.98
CA LYS A 21 -0.30 9.27 -5.03
C LYS A 21 -0.07 7.83 -4.62
N ILE A 22 -0.97 7.30 -3.81
CA ILE A 22 -1.01 5.89 -3.39
C ILE A 22 -2.35 5.33 -3.83
N CYS A 23 -2.33 4.23 -4.58
CA CYS A 23 -3.54 3.53 -5.03
C CYS A 23 -3.51 2.10 -4.52
N LEU A 24 -4.49 1.75 -3.69
CA LEU A 24 -4.70 0.41 -3.17
C LEU A 24 -5.68 -0.34 -4.07
N LEU A 25 -5.37 -1.59 -4.39
CA LEU A 25 -6.18 -2.41 -5.28
C LEU A 25 -7.06 -3.36 -4.49
N GLU A 26 -8.35 -3.36 -4.78
CA GLU A 26 -9.33 -4.26 -4.16
C GLU A 26 -10.15 -4.99 -5.21
N ILE A 27 -10.48 -6.25 -4.93
CA ILE A 27 -11.38 -7.05 -5.77
C ILE A 27 -12.82 -6.64 -5.46
N SER A 28 -13.57 -6.28 -6.49
CA SER A 28 -14.99 -5.92 -6.38
C SER A 28 -15.73 -6.23 -7.67
N ASN A 29 -17.03 -6.53 -7.57
CA ASN A 29 -17.90 -6.66 -8.75
C ASN A 29 -18.23 -5.30 -9.39
N LYS A 30 -17.98 -4.19 -8.68
CA LYS A 30 -18.18 -2.83 -9.16
C LYS A 30 -16.84 -2.15 -9.37
N SER A 31 -16.65 -1.60 -10.57
CA SER A 31 -15.49 -0.78 -10.91
C SER A 31 -15.67 0.63 -10.34
N GLU A 32 -14.91 0.99 -9.31
CA GLU A 32 -14.98 2.30 -8.67
C GLU A 32 -13.61 2.79 -8.20
N LEU A 33 -13.41 4.11 -8.27
CA LEU A 33 -12.26 4.80 -7.74
C LEU A 33 -12.71 5.66 -6.55
N LEU A 34 -12.23 5.33 -5.36
CA LEU A 34 -12.59 6.02 -4.13
C LEU A 34 -11.38 6.77 -3.60
N LYS A 35 -11.50 8.08 -3.37
CA LYS A 35 -10.52 8.82 -2.58
C LYS A 35 -10.74 8.50 -1.11
N ILE A 36 -9.66 8.15 -0.41
CA ILE A 36 -9.71 7.80 1.02
C ILE A 36 -8.83 8.76 1.82
N ASN A 37 -9.11 8.85 3.11
CA ASN A 37 -8.27 9.63 4.02
C ASN A 37 -7.01 8.85 4.43
N THR A 38 -6.05 9.57 5.00
CA THR A 38 -4.74 9.04 5.43
C THR A 38 -4.90 7.88 6.43
N GLU A 39 -5.80 7.99 7.41
CA GLU A 39 -6.00 6.96 8.43
C GLU A 39 -6.54 5.65 7.84
N GLN A 40 -7.49 5.74 6.91
CA GLN A 40 -8.00 4.59 6.16
C GLN A 40 -6.90 3.93 5.32
N ALA A 41 -6.04 4.72 4.69
CA ALA A 41 -4.93 4.22 3.89
C ALA A 41 -3.89 3.49 4.77
N ILE A 42 -3.52 4.08 5.91
CA ILE A 42 -2.60 3.48 6.89
C ILE A 42 -3.17 2.15 7.41
N SER A 43 -4.44 2.14 7.83
CA SER A 43 -5.10 0.93 8.34
C SER A 43 -5.06 -0.21 7.30
N LYS A 44 -5.35 0.08 6.03
CA LYS A 44 -5.28 -0.91 4.96
C LYS A 44 -3.86 -1.38 4.68
N LEU A 45 -2.88 -0.48 4.65
CA LEU A 45 -1.47 -0.84 4.47
C LEU A 45 -0.95 -1.72 5.60
N MET A 46 -1.35 -1.44 6.85
CA MET A 46 -1.03 -2.29 8.01
C MET A 46 -1.58 -3.71 7.84
N ILE A 47 -2.83 -3.86 7.38
CA ILE A 47 -3.43 -5.17 7.10
C ILE A 47 -2.63 -5.92 6.02
N ILE A 48 -2.23 -5.22 4.96
CA ILE A 48 -1.43 -5.80 3.86
C ILE A 48 -0.06 -6.24 4.39
N ASN A 49 0.66 -5.36 5.09
CA ASN A 49 1.99 -5.65 5.63
C ASN A 49 1.98 -6.81 6.62
N ARG A 50 1.04 -6.83 7.57
CA ARG A 50 0.92 -7.90 8.58
C ARG A 50 0.49 -9.24 7.99
N LYS A 51 -0.16 -9.26 6.82
CA LYS A 51 -0.39 -10.50 6.08
C LYS A 51 0.89 -11.02 5.40
N LEU A 52 1.79 -10.13 4.99
CA LEU A 52 3.06 -10.48 4.37
C LEU A 52 4.14 -10.83 5.40
N LEU A 53 4.07 -10.22 6.59
CA LEU A 53 5.03 -10.38 7.68
C LEU A 53 4.38 -11.16 8.82
N PRO A 54 4.71 -12.45 9.01
CA PRO A 54 3.96 -13.34 9.91
C PRO A 54 4.11 -13.07 11.41
N TYR A 55 4.86 -12.03 11.84
CA TYR A 55 5.10 -11.76 13.27
C TYR A 55 3.83 -11.45 14.07
N PHE A 56 2.76 -10.95 13.43
CA PHE A 56 1.55 -10.53 14.14
C PHE A 56 0.62 -11.70 14.50
N MET A 57 0.64 -12.80 13.74
CA MET A 57 -0.25 -13.94 13.93
C MET A 57 0.45 -15.21 14.43
N GLU A 58 1.78 -15.22 14.46
CA GLU A 58 2.57 -16.33 14.94
C GLU A 58 2.68 -16.33 16.48
N ARG A 59 1.99 -17.28 17.12
CA ARG A 59 1.96 -17.42 18.58
C ARG A 59 3.34 -17.62 19.18
N THR A 60 4.22 -18.31 18.47
CA THR A 60 5.60 -18.58 18.91
C THR A 60 6.41 -17.29 18.99
N ILE A 61 6.25 -16.40 18.01
CA ILE A 61 6.92 -15.10 17.97
C ILE A 61 6.37 -14.20 19.09
N LEU A 62 5.06 -14.22 19.30
CA LEU A 62 4.43 -13.49 20.40
C LEU A 62 4.91 -14.01 21.76
N ALA A 63 4.95 -15.32 21.97
CA ALA A 63 5.45 -15.92 23.21
C ALA A 63 6.92 -15.57 23.46
N ALA A 64 7.77 -15.62 22.43
CA ALA A 64 9.17 -15.23 22.53
C ALA A 64 9.33 -13.76 22.98
N SER A 65 8.47 -12.86 22.49
CA SER A 65 8.51 -11.43 22.87
C SER A 65 8.17 -11.14 24.34
N TYR A 66 7.52 -12.08 25.04
CA TYR A 66 7.28 -11.99 26.48
C TYR A 66 8.43 -12.54 27.31
N MET A 67 9.28 -13.39 26.72
CA MET A 67 10.39 -14.05 27.41
C MET A 67 11.71 -13.30 27.25
N ASP A 68 11.85 -12.49 26.19
CA ASP A 68 13.06 -11.76 25.86
C ASP A 68 12.76 -10.25 25.70
N ASP A 69 13.18 -9.46 26.68
CA ASP A 69 13.02 -8.00 26.69
C ASP A 69 13.73 -7.31 25.52
N SER A 70 14.74 -7.95 24.92
CA SER A 70 15.41 -7.43 23.72
C SER A 70 14.56 -7.56 22.46
N PHE A 71 13.53 -8.42 22.47
CA PHE A 71 12.62 -8.66 21.36
C PHE A 71 11.21 -8.13 21.64
N ASN A 72 11.06 -6.81 21.63
CA ASN A 72 9.78 -6.16 21.90
C ASN A 72 8.93 -5.96 20.62
N LEU A 73 7.92 -6.82 20.42
CA LEU A 73 6.99 -6.74 19.29
C LEU A 73 6.16 -5.46 19.28
N HIS A 74 5.81 -4.91 20.45
CA HIS A 74 5.05 -3.67 20.53
C HIS A 74 5.82 -2.50 19.90
N ASN A 75 7.11 -2.39 20.22
CA ASN A 75 8.00 -1.39 19.63
C ASN A 75 8.13 -1.57 18.12
N LEU A 76 8.19 -2.81 17.64
CA LEU A 76 8.20 -3.10 16.20
C LEU A 76 6.92 -2.59 15.52
N MET A 77 5.76 -2.89 16.10
CA MET A 77 4.45 -2.45 15.57
C MET A 77 4.31 -0.92 15.57
N GLN A 78 4.80 -0.23 16.61
CA GLN A 78 4.81 1.23 16.65
C GLN A 78 5.71 1.82 15.56
N LYS A 79 6.90 1.24 15.34
CA LYS A 79 7.81 1.67 14.27
C LYS A 79 7.21 1.44 12.88
N GLU A 80 6.56 0.30 12.66
CA GLU A 80 5.81 0.00 11.44
C GLU A 80 4.78 1.11 11.15
N GLU A 81 3.93 1.42 12.14
CA GLU A 81 2.91 2.46 12.00
C GLU A 81 3.53 3.84 11.73
N MET A 82 4.59 4.21 12.44
CA MET A 82 5.31 5.47 12.23
C MET A 82 5.84 5.60 10.80
N ILE A 83 6.44 4.53 10.27
CA ILE A 83 6.96 4.49 8.89
C ILE A 83 5.81 4.67 7.91
N LEU A 84 4.71 3.92 8.04
CA LEU A 84 3.56 4.05 7.15
C LEU A 84 2.92 5.44 7.24
N ARG A 85 2.79 6.01 8.44
CA ARG A 85 2.33 7.38 8.63
C ARG A 85 3.20 8.37 7.85
N SER A 86 4.51 8.25 7.95
CA SER A 86 5.45 9.12 7.22
C SER A 86 5.34 8.96 5.70
N PHE A 87 5.13 7.73 5.23
CA PHE A 87 4.98 7.38 3.81
C PHE A 87 3.69 7.95 3.21
N VAL A 88 2.58 7.88 3.95
CA VAL A 88 1.25 8.27 3.48
C VAL A 88 0.99 9.78 3.64
N LYS A 89 1.61 10.46 4.62
CA LYS A 89 1.28 11.83 5.04
C LYS A 89 1.17 12.87 3.90
N LYS A 90 1.94 12.71 2.83
CA LYS A 90 2.01 13.68 1.71
C LYS A 90 1.38 13.18 0.41
N ALA A 91 0.81 11.99 0.40
CA ALA A 91 0.25 11.39 -0.80
C ALA A 91 -1.27 11.46 -0.81
N ASP A 92 -1.85 11.72 -1.98
CA ASP A 92 -3.28 11.47 -2.19
C ASP A 92 -3.53 9.96 -2.23
N CYS A 93 -4.47 9.50 -1.40
CA CYS A 93 -4.77 8.08 -1.27
C CYS A 93 -6.07 7.70 -1.95
N TYR A 94 -6.02 6.59 -2.68
CA TYR A 94 -7.15 6.06 -3.42
C TYR A 94 -7.28 4.55 -3.24
N ILE A 95 -8.50 4.06 -3.42
CA ILE A 95 -8.82 2.65 -3.60
C ILE A 95 -9.39 2.49 -4.99
N LEU A 96 -8.76 1.64 -5.79
CA LEU A 96 -9.30 1.18 -7.05
C LEU A 96 -9.88 -0.23 -6.84
N ARG A 97 -11.20 -0.30 -6.92
CA ARG A 97 -11.97 -1.53 -6.89
C ARG A 97 -12.30 -1.93 -8.31
N ASP A 98 -11.99 -3.16 -8.69
CA ASP A 98 -12.36 -3.71 -9.99
C ASP A 98 -12.47 -5.24 -9.92
N ASN A 99 -13.13 -5.83 -10.92
CA ASN A 99 -13.18 -7.27 -11.08
C ASN A 99 -11.98 -7.71 -11.94
N PRO A 100 -11.09 -8.58 -11.41
CA PRO A 100 -9.91 -9.04 -12.15
C PRO A 100 -10.26 -9.75 -13.48
N LEU A 101 -11.46 -10.34 -13.59
CA LEU A 101 -11.92 -11.02 -14.80
C LEU A 101 -12.38 -10.05 -15.90
N THR A 102 -12.69 -8.79 -15.59
CA THR A 102 -13.17 -7.78 -16.55
C THR A 102 -12.17 -6.64 -16.80
N SER A 103 -10.88 -6.90 -16.54
CA SER A 103 -9.75 -5.97 -16.32
C SER A 103 -9.42 -4.90 -17.38
N PHE A 104 -10.21 -4.73 -18.44
CA PHE A 104 -9.98 -3.69 -19.45
C PHE A 104 -10.19 -2.26 -18.90
N ARG A 105 -10.98 -2.07 -17.84
CA ARG A 105 -11.32 -0.75 -17.27
C ARG A 105 -10.25 -0.17 -16.34
N TYR A 106 -9.43 -1.02 -15.73
CA TYR A 106 -8.31 -0.68 -14.84
C TYR A 106 -7.39 0.43 -15.40
N LYS A 107 -7.07 0.36 -16.70
CA LYS A 107 -6.20 1.34 -17.36
C LYS A 107 -6.79 2.74 -17.43
N LYS A 108 -8.12 2.86 -17.57
CA LYS A 108 -8.80 4.16 -17.67
C LYS A 108 -8.74 4.89 -16.33
N HIS A 109 -9.02 4.17 -15.24
CA HIS A 109 -8.96 4.71 -13.89
C HIS A 109 -7.54 5.07 -13.47
N LEU A 110 -6.54 4.23 -13.77
CA LEU A 110 -5.14 4.59 -13.48
C LEU A 110 -4.67 5.84 -14.23
N LYS A 111 -5.07 6.01 -15.50
CA LYS A 111 -4.75 7.23 -16.25
C LYS A 111 -5.37 8.48 -15.63
N SER A 112 -6.61 8.37 -15.12
CA SER A 112 -7.26 9.47 -14.40
C SER A 112 -6.49 9.83 -13.12
N ILE A 113 -6.04 8.85 -12.34
CA ILE A 113 -5.22 9.09 -11.14
C ILE A 113 -3.87 9.71 -11.51
N ILE A 114 -3.24 9.30 -12.62
CA ILE A 114 -1.91 9.82 -13.00
C ILE A 114 -1.98 11.24 -13.58
N ASN A 115 -3.09 11.60 -14.23
CA ASN A 115 -3.22 12.87 -14.98
C ASN A 115 -3.91 14.01 -14.22
N GLU A 116 -4.62 13.72 -13.11
CA GLU A 116 -5.00 14.74 -12.11
C GLU A 116 -3.81 15.24 -11.30
#